data_AF-A0A8T2BTE5-F1
#
_entry.id   AF-A0A8T2BTE5-F1
#
_cell.length_a   1.000
_cell.length_b   1.000
_cell.length_c   1.000
_cell.angle_alpha   90.00
_cell.angle_beta   90.00
_cell.angle_gamma   90.00
#
_symmetry.space_group_name_H-M   'P 1'
#
loop_
_entity.id
_entity.type
_entity.pdbx_description
1 polymer ?
#
loop_
_entity_poly.entity_id
_entity_poly.type
_entity_poly.pdbx_seq_one_letter_code
_entity_poly.pdbx_strand_id
1 'polypeptide(L)' 'MVLLLDQGLIKEHDTPARLLEEKSSSFSKIVAEYTASSDSRSRRSADEIS' A
#
# COMPACT_ATOMS: atom_id res chain seq x y z
N MET A 1 7.91 -2.58 -12.35
CA MET A 1 8.91 -1.78 -11.62
C MET A 1 8.19 -0.62 -10.96
N VAL A 2 8.66 -0.15 -9.80
CA VAL A 2 8.05 0.91 -8.98
C VAL A 2 9.12 1.93 -8.63
N LEU A 3 8.79 3.21 -8.73
CA LEU A 3 9.62 4.32 -8.29
C LEU A 3 8.86 5.09 -7.21
N LEU A 4 9.40 5.11 -6.00
CA LEU A 4 8.85 5.90 -4.91
C LEU A 4 9.66 7.18 -4.75
N LEU A 5 8.96 8.31 -4.78
CA LEU A 5 9.56 9.63 -4.55
C LEU A 5 9.21 10.14 -3.15
N ASP A 6 10.17 10.80 -2.52
CA ASP A 6 9.98 11.56 -1.29
C ASP A 6 10.58 12.96 -1.48
N GLN A 7 9.73 13.97 -1.37
CA GLN A 7 10.07 15.36 -1.66
C GLN A 7 10.74 15.56 -3.04
N GLY A 8 10.29 14.80 -4.04
CA GLY A 8 10.84 14.87 -5.41
C GLY A 8 12.16 14.12 -5.62
N LEU A 9 12.70 13.44 -4.60
CA LEU A 9 13.88 12.59 -4.71
C LEU A 9 13.50 11.11 -4.74
N ILE A 10 14.31 10.30 -5.41
CA ILE A 10 14.11 8.85 -5.44
C ILE A 10 14.42 8.27 -4.06
N LYS A 11 13.40 7.72 -3.42
CA LYS A 11 13.50 7.03 -2.13
C LYS A 11 13.67 5.53 -2.30
N GLU A 12 12.86 4.91 -3.16
CA GLU A 12 12.92 3.46 -3.45
C GLU A 12 12.71 3.20 -4.94
N HIS A 13 13.40 2.20 -5.46
CA HIS A 13 13.30 1.79 -6.86
C HIS A 13 13.61 0.29 -7.05
N ASP A 14 12.58 -0.53 -7.25
CA ASP A 14 12.72 -1.96 -7.53
C ASP A 14 11.40 -2.52 -8.15
N THR A 15 11.31 -3.82 -8.35
CA THR A 15 10.09 -4.54 -8.69
C THR A 15 9.09 -4.55 -7.54
N PRO A 16 7.76 -4.56 -7.82
CA PRO A 16 6.75 -4.60 -6.75
C PRO A 16 6.94 -5.77 -5.79
N ALA A 17 7.27 -6.96 -6.31
CA ALA A 17 7.46 -8.16 -5.49
C ALA A 17 8.54 -7.97 -4.43
N ARG A 18 9.70 -7.42 -4.80
CA ARG A 18 10.78 -7.13 -3.85
C ARG A 18 10.40 -6.08 -2.81
N LEU A 19 9.76 -5.00 -3.24
CA LEU A 19 9.37 -3.94 -2.32
C LEU A 19 8.26 -4.40 -1.35
N LEU A 20 7.43 -5.37 -1.74
CA LEU A 20 6.39 -5.96 -0.90
C LEU A 20 6.91 -7.03 0.08
N GLU A 21 7.98 -7.74 -0.29
CA GLU A 21 8.64 -8.71 0.60
C GLU A 21 9.31 -8.01 1.78
N GLU A 22 9.91 -6.85 1.52
CA GLU A 22 10.54 -6.02 2.53
C GLU A 22 9.50 -5.19 3.31
N LYS A 23 8.98 -5.72 4.43
CA LYS A 23 7.96 -5.02 5.25
C LYS A 23 8.41 -3.64 5.76
N SER A 24 9.72 -3.39 5.82
CA SER A 24 10.25 -2.08 6.22
C SER A 24 10.22 -1.04 5.08
N SER A 25 10.04 -1.47 3.83
CA SER A 25 9.89 -0.60 2.65
C SER A 25 8.72 0.36 2.83
N SER A 26 8.94 1.58 2.40
CA SER A 26 7.95 2.64 2.36
C SER A 26 6.80 2.28 1.41
N PHE A 27 7.09 1.62 0.28
CA PHE A 27 6.07 1.09 -0.61
C PHE A 27 5.19 0.05 0.09
N SER A 28 5.79 -0.93 0.79
CA SER A 28 5.06 -1.93 1.59
C SER A 28 4.08 -1.30 2.59
N LYS A 29 4.53 -0.27 3.31
CA LYS A 29 3.72 0.42 4.32
C LYS A 29 2.51 1.14 3.71
N ILE A 30 2.71 1.86 2.61
CA ILE A 30 1.63 2.56 1.89
C ILE A 30 0.58 1.56 1.39
N VAL A 31 1.03 0.45 0.79
CA VAL A 31 0.12 -0.60 0.29
C VAL A 31 -0.67 -1.21 1.44
N ALA A 32 -0.03 -1.50 2.58
CA ALA A 32 -0.71 -2.05 3.75
C ALA A 32 -1.79 -1.09 4.30
N GLU A 33 -1.47 0.19 4.43
CA GLU A 33 -2.40 1.22 4.91
C GLU A 33 -3.62 1.37 3.98
N TYR A 34 -3.37 1.39 2.67
CA TYR A 34 -4.44 1.48 1.68
C TYR A 34 -5.32 0.23 1.68
N THR A 35 -4.72 -0.96 1.77
CA THR A 35 -5.43 -2.25 1.72
C THR A 35 -6.33 -2.42 2.95
N ALA A 36 -5.80 -2.15 4.15
CA ALA A 36 -6.58 -2.19 5.38
C ALA A 36 -7.76 -1.19 5.35
N SER A 37 -7.53 -0.02 4.77
CA SER A 37 -8.56 1.00 4.60
C SER A 37 -9.63 0.58 3.58
N SER A 38 -9.26 -0.09 2.48
CA SER A 38 -10.23 -0.60 1.50
C SER A 38 -11.07 -1.74 2.06
N ASP A 39 -10.49 -2.64 2.85
CA ASP A 39 -11.25 -3.71 3.52
C ASP A 39 -12.29 -3.13 4.48
N SER A 40 -11.94 -2.07 5.22
CA SER A 40 -12.88 -1.38 6.11
C SER A 40 -14.03 -0.69 5.35
N ARG A 41 -13.80 -0.26 4.10
CA ARG A 41 -14.84 0.35 3.26
C ARG A 41 -15.72 -0.73 2.63
N SER A 42 -15.12 -1.82 2.17
CA SER A 42 -15.83 -2.98 1.62
C SER A 42 -16.76 -3.61 2.67
N ARG A 43 -16.29 -3.74 3.92
CA ARG A 43 -17.09 -4.32 5.01
C ARG A 43 -18.28 -3.46 5.42
N ARG A 44 -18.12 -2.13 5.44
CA ARG A 44 -19.22 -1.19 5.74
C ARG A 44 -20.34 -1.25 4.71
N SER A 45 -20.04 -1.55 3.44
CA SER A 45 -21.07 -1.73 2.42
C SER A 45 -21.90 -3.02 2.60
N ALA A 46 -21.39 -4.01 3.35
CA ALA A 46 -22.11 -5.26 3.62
C ALA A 46 -23.04 -5.16 4.84
N ASP A 47 -22.71 -4.34 5.83
CA ASP A 47 -23.52 -4.14 7.04
C ASP A 47 -24.72 -3.20 6.83
N GLU A 48 -24.78 -2.43 5.73
CA GLU A 48 -25.90 -1.51 5.42
C GLU A 48 -27.07 -2.19 4.68
N ILE A 49 -26.97 -3.50 4.38
CA ILE A 49 -28.00 -4.29 3.66
C ILE A 49 -28.60 -5.41 4.55
N SER A 50 -28.35 -5.41 5.87
CA SER A 50 -28.92 -6.40 6.80
C SER A 50 -29.97 -5.86 7.74
#